data_AF-A0A960QAG5-F1
#
_entry.id   AF-A0A960QAG5-F1
#
_cell.length_a   1.000
_cell.length_b   1.000
_cell.length_c   1.000
_cell.angle_alpha   90.00
_cell.angle_beta   90.00
_cell.angle_gamma   90.00
#
_symmetry.space_group_name_H-M   'P 1'
#
loop_
_entity.id
_entity.type
_entity.pdbx_description
1 polymer ?
#
loop_
_entity_poly.entity_id
_entity_poly.type
_entity_poly.pdbx_seq_one_letter_code
_entity_poly.pdbx_strand_id
1 'polypeptide(L)' 'MVKTQVYFQAEELEALHTAADRSGRSVADLVRQAVREVWLRPEVRGPVGLWDGELRFTSADHDSIYDEP' A
#
# COMPACT_ATOMS: atom_id res chain seq x y z
N MET A 1 0.88 3.71 19.47
CA MET A 1 0.86 2.26 19.15
C MET A 1 0.07 1.55 20.22
N VAL A 2 -0.83 0.66 19.83
CA VAL A 2 -1.55 -0.24 20.75
C VAL A 2 -0.91 -1.63 20.62
N LYS A 3 -0.69 -2.31 21.75
CA LYS A 3 -0.13 -3.66 21.75
C LYS A 3 -1.22 -4.66 21.38
N THR A 4 -0.96 -5.48 20.37
CA THR A 4 -1.81 -6.60 19.96
C THR A 4 -1.00 -7.88 20.02
N GLN A 5 -1.57 -8.95 20.57
CA GLN A 5 -0.98 -10.29 20.58
C GLN A 5 -1.72 -11.16 19.55
N VAL A 6 -0.96 -11.93 18.77
CA VAL A 6 -1.47 -12.86 17.76
C VAL A 6 -0.79 -14.21 17.96
N TYR A 7 -1.53 -15.28 17.72
CA TYR A 7 -1.00 -16.65 17.78
C TYR A 7 -0.58 -17.10 16.39
N PHE A 8 0.58 -17.74 16.32
CA PHE A 8 1.09 -18.44 15.13
C PHE A 8 1.34 -19.89 15.52
N GLN A 9 1.27 -20.79 14.54
CA GLN A 9 1.85 -22.12 14.73
C GLN A 9 3.38 -21.99 14.89
N ALA A 10 4.00 -22.97 15.53
CA ALA A 10 5.43 -22.94 15.80
C ALA A 10 6.24 -22.83 14.50
N GLU A 11 5.83 -23.57 13.48
CA GLU A 11 6.48 -23.62 12.17
C GLU A 11 6.39 -22.27 11.43
N GLU A 12 5.24 -21.60 11.53
CA GLU A 12 5.02 -20.28 10.94
C GLU A 12 5.85 -19.21 11.62
N LEU A 13 5.96 -19.28 12.95
CA LEU A 13 6.77 -18.34 13.73
C LEU A 13 8.26 -18.49 13.42
N GLU A 14 8.77 -19.72 13.32
CA GLU A 14 10.15 -20.00 12.91
C GLU A 14 10.45 -19.50 11.48
N ALA A 15 9.53 -19.71 10.54
CA ALA A 15 9.66 -19.20 9.18
C ALA A 15 9.70 -17.66 9.16
N LEU A 16 8.89 -17.01 10.01
CA LEU A 16 8.85 -15.55 10.13
C LEU A 16 10.14 -14.99 10.76
N HIS A 17 10.71 -15.67 11.76
CA HIS A 17 12.01 -15.32 12.32
C HIS A 17 13.13 -15.44 11.28
N THR A 18 13.15 -16.54 10.52
CA THR A 18 14.11 -16.71 9.42
C THR A 18 13.99 -15.60 8.37
N ALA A 19 12.76 -15.18 8.04
CA ALA A 19 12.54 -14.07 7.11
C ALA A 19 13.00 -12.71 7.68
N ALA A 20 12.81 -12.49 8.99
CA ALA A 20 13.27 -11.32 9.71
C ALA A 20 14.80 -11.23 9.68
N ASP A 21 15.50 -12.32 10.00
CA ASP A 21 16.96 -12.38 9.98
C ASP A 21 17.52 -12.15 8.58
N ARG A 22 16.93 -12.78 7.56
CA ARG A 22 17.33 -12.60 6.16
C ARG A 22 17.14 -11.17 5.67
N SER A 23 16.12 -10.48 6.16
CA SER A 23 15.81 -9.10 5.75
C SER A 23 16.47 -8.03 6.63
N GLY A 24 17.08 -8.41 7.76
CA GLY A 24 17.63 -7.49 8.74
C GLY A 24 16.56 -6.63 9.42
N ARG A 25 15.31 -7.09 9.46
CA ARG A 25 14.15 -6.33 9.98
C ARG A 25 13.51 -7.05 11.15
N SER A 26 12.78 -6.32 11.99
CA SER A 26 12.08 -6.95 13.10
C SER A 26 10.85 -7.74 12.61
N VAL A 27 10.53 -8.83 13.31
CA VAL A 27 9.28 -9.58 13.09
C VAL A 27 8.06 -8.66 13.13
N ALA A 28 8.04 -7.69 14.06
CA ALA A 28 6.96 -6.72 14.18
C ALA A 28 6.84 -5.79 12.96
N ASP A 29 7.95 -5.45 12.29
CA ASP A 29 7.91 -4.68 11.03
C ASP A 29 7.33 -5.51 9.89
N LEU A 30 7.72 -6.78 9.78
CA LEU A 30 7.21 -7.69 8.75
C LEU A 30 5.70 -7.91 8.91
N VAL A 31 5.22 -8.19 10.12
CA VAL A 31 3.79 -8.37 10.40
C VAL A 31 3.02 -7.09 10.08
N ARG A 32 3.51 -5.92 10.51
CA ARG A 32 2.86 -4.64 10.20
C ARG A 32 2.81 -4.37 8.70
N GLN A 33 3.88 -4.66 7.97
CA GLN A 33 3.90 -4.50 6.52
C GLN A 33 2.90 -5.45 5.84
N ALA A 34 2.91 -6.73 6.21
CA ALA A 34 1.99 -7.71 5.63
C ALA A 34 0.52 -7.32 5.86
N VAL A 35 0.17 -6.86 7.07
CA VAL A 35 -1.18 -6.36 7.36
C VAL A 35 -1.52 -5.15 6.49
N ARG A 36 -0.58 -4.21 6.32
CA ARG A 36 -0.77 -3.01 5.49
C ARG A 36 -0.93 -3.32 4.00
N GLU A 37 -0.17 -4.27 3.48
CA GLU A 37 -0.19 -4.60 2.07
C GLU A 37 -1.33 -5.53 1.68
N VAL A 38 -1.78 -6.39 2.59
CA VAL A 38 -2.84 -7.36 2.28
C VAL A 38 -4.22 -6.80 2.62
N TRP A 39 -4.39 -6.24 3.82
CA TRP A 39 -5.71 -5.94 4.38
C TRP A 39 -6.00 -4.46 4.54
N LEU A 40 -4.97 -3.66 4.86
CA LEU A 40 -5.11 -2.21 5.06
C LEU A 40 -4.44 -1.44 3.93
N ARG A 41 -4.60 -1.92 2.68
CA ARG A 41 -4.07 -1.19 1.52
C ARG A 41 -4.63 0.22 1.57
N PRO A 42 -3.77 1.25 1.55
CA PRO A 42 -4.25 2.61 1.55
C PRO A 42 -5.17 2.81 0.34
N GLU A 43 -6.31 3.44 0.57
CA GLU A 43 -7.31 3.72 -0.46
C GLU A 43 -6.66 4.60 -1.54
N VAL A 44 -6.56 4.05 -2.76
CA VAL A 44 -5.97 4.74 -3.92
C VAL A 44 -7.04 5.67 -4.46
N ARG A 45 -7.03 6.94 -4.04
CA ARG A 45 -8.13 7.85 -4.32
C ARG A 45 -7.99 8.59 -5.64
N GLY A 46 -8.31 8.04 -6.82
CA GLY A 46 -8.42 8.77 -8.11
C GLY A 46 -7.68 8.21 -9.33
N PRO A 47 -7.57 8.92 -10.48
CA PRO A 47 -7.06 8.30 -11.73
C PRO A 47 -5.60 7.82 -11.60
N VAL A 48 -4.85 8.48 -10.71
CA VAL A 48 -3.52 8.15 -10.19
C VAL A 48 -3.54 7.96 -8.67
N GLY A 49 -4.72 7.75 -8.08
CA GLY A 49 -4.90 7.76 -6.63
C GLY A 49 -4.93 9.14 -5.97
N LEU A 50 -5.14 10.23 -6.74
CA LEU A 50 -5.30 11.61 -6.23
C LEU A 50 -6.72 12.23 -6.08
N TRP A 51 -7.70 11.90 -6.93
CA TRP A 51 -9.07 12.41 -6.83
C TRP A 51 -10.23 11.47 -7.28
N ASP A 52 -11.31 11.34 -6.47
CA ASP A 52 -12.39 10.33 -6.62
C ASP A 52 -13.62 10.72 -7.48
N GLY A 53 -13.64 11.87 -8.15
CA GLY A 53 -14.82 12.29 -8.93
C GLY A 53 -14.75 11.92 -10.43
N GLU A 54 -15.73 12.38 -11.21
CA GLU A 54 -15.76 12.22 -12.67
C GLU A 54 -14.90 13.28 -13.39
N LEU A 55 -13.88 12.82 -14.12
CA LEU A 55 -13.02 13.68 -14.91
C LEU A 55 -13.85 14.46 -15.93
N ARG A 56 -13.90 15.80 -15.79
CA ARG A 56 -14.67 16.67 -16.69
C ARG A 56 -13.92 17.06 -17.96
N PHE A 57 -12.60 17.25 -17.84
CA PHE A 57 -11.70 17.63 -18.93
C PHE A 57 -10.32 17.01 -18.68
N THR A 58 -9.66 16.58 -19.75
CA THR A 58 -8.30 16.02 -19.73
C THR A 58 -7.25 17.09 -20.00
N SER A 59 -5.97 16.78 -19.75
CA SER A 59 -4.87 17.68 -20.14
C SER A 59 -4.84 17.94 -21.64
N ALA A 60 -5.19 16.93 -22.45
CA ALA A 60 -5.26 17.08 -23.90
C ALA A 60 -6.39 18.02 -24.33
N ASP A 61 -7.51 18.04 -23.60
CA ASP A 61 -8.62 18.99 -23.85
C ASP A 61 -8.26 20.43 -23.50
N HIS A 62 -7.26 20.63 -22.64
CA HIS A 62 -6.74 21.95 -22.31
C HIS A 62 -5.70 22.42 -23.34
N ASP A 63 -4.87 21.49 -23.82
CA ASP A 63 -3.84 21.79 -24.82
C ASP A 63 -4.46 22.13 -26.19
N SER A 64 -5.59 21.51 -26.54
CA SER A 64 -6.32 21.79 -27.77
C SER A 64 -6.92 23.19 -27.85
N ILE A 65 -7.00 23.94 -26.73
CA ILE A 65 -7.45 25.33 -26.69
C ILE A 65 -6.52 26.25 -27.50
N TYR A 66 -5.27 25.83 -27.70
CA TYR A 66 -4.25 26.59 -28.44
C TYR A 66 -3.87 25.95 -29.78
N ASP A 67 -4.49 24.83 -30.15
CA ASP A 67 -4.22 24.13 -31.40
C ASP A 67 -5.04 24.68 -32.60
N GLU A 68 -6.09 25.49 -32.35
CA GLU A 68 -6.86 26.20 -33.39
C GLU A 68 -7.34 27.60 -32.92
N PRO A 69 -7.12 28.73 -33.64
CA PRO A 69 -6.08 29.08 -34.63
C PRO A 69 -5.08 30.18 -34.16
#